data_AF-A0A7X9F657-F1
#
_entry.id   AF-A0A7X9F657-F1
#
_cell.length_a   1.000
_cell.length_b   1.000
_cell.length_c   1.000
_cell.angle_alpha   90.00
_cell.angle_beta   90.00
_cell.angle_gamma   90.00
#
_symmetry.space_group_name_H-M   'P 1'
#
loop_
_entity.id
_entity.type
_entity.pdbx_description
1 polymer ?
#
loop_
_entity_poly.entity_id
_entity_poly.type
_entity_poly.pdbx_seq_one_letter_code
_entity_poly.pdbx_strand_id
1 'polypeptide(L)'
;TSAGDFILGYPARPPDKFLDALSEALSVIVPVRTTANIMGHLYSKLIINSCITSLGAVCGLYLGDMLRIRKVRRIFIEIIREAVTVADKMGIRIEVFGGRLDFRKFLSGTGFIAEFRRHGLIRLIGFKYRRLKSSSLQSLERGKKTEIDYLNGYVVYNAMKYNLAVPVNSVIVDMIHEIESKKREITPENFSDKSFDRFNGGFQAIMHN
;
A
#
# COMPACT_ATOMS: atom_id res chain seq x y z
N THR A 1 12.36 -16.54 -9.33
CA THR A 1 12.39 -16.04 -7.93
C THR A 1 13.11 -14.72 -7.95
N SER A 2 12.48 -13.59 -7.58
CA SER A 2 13.27 -12.37 -7.41
C SER A 2 14.27 -12.63 -6.29
N ALA A 3 15.56 -12.38 -6.52
CA ALA A 3 16.55 -12.39 -5.44
C ALA A 3 16.07 -11.35 -4.42
N GLY A 4 15.46 -11.82 -3.33
CA GLY A 4 15.02 -10.96 -2.24
C GLY A 4 16.25 -10.39 -1.52
N ASP A 5 16.03 -9.35 -0.74
CA ASP A 5 17.00 -8.83 0.22
C ASP A 5 16.36 -8.81 1.61
N PHE A 6 17.19 -8.90 2.64
CA PHE A 6 16.79 -8.62 4.00
C PHE A 6 17.27 -7.23 4.41
N ILE A 7 16.39 -6.51 5.08
CA ILE A 7 16.70 -5.22 5.70
C ILE A 7 16.49 -5.40 7.19
N LEU A 8 17.56 -5.25 7.96
CA LEU A 8 17.56 -5.39 9.41
C LEU A 8 17.70 -4.03 10.08
N GLY A 9 16.98 -3.79 11.16
CA GLY A 9 17.11 -2.58 11.95
C GLY A 9 16.28 -2.67 13.22
N TYR A 10 16.61 -1.83 14.18
CA TYR A 10 15.80 -1.69 15.39
C TYR A 10 14.78 -0.56 15.23
N PRO A 11 13.55 -0.71 15.77
CA PRO A 11 12.53 0.33 15.65
C PRO A 11 12.91 1.70 16.22
N ALA A 12 13.72 1.75 17.28
CA ALA A 12 13.98 2.97 18.06
C ALA A 12 15.46 3.21 18.39
N ARG A 13 16.39 2.50 17.74
CA ARG A 13 17.83 2.69 17.97
C ARG A 13 18.66 2.37 16.71
N PRO A 14 19.86 2.93 16.56
CA PRO A 14 20.74 2.61 15.44
C PRO A 14 21.23 1.15 15.51
N PRO A 15 21.72 0.60 14.37
CA PRO A 15 22.45 -0.66 14.34
C PRO A 15 23.59 -0.70 15.37
N ASP A 16 23.79 -1.86 15.97
CA ASP A 16 24.90 -2.15 16.88
C ASP A 16 25.70 -3.36 16.37
N LYS A 17 26.83 -3.64 17.03
CA LYS A 17 27.70 -4.77 16.66
C LYS A 17 26.97 -6.11 16.61
N PHE A 18 25.92 -6.28 17.41
CA PHE A 18 25.11 -7.50 17.38
C PHE A 18 24.28 -7.57 16.09
N LEU A 19 23.63 -6.48 15.69
CA LEU A 19 22.88 -6.44 14.44
C LEU A 19 23.79 -6.63 13.22
N ASP A 20 25.00 -6.10 13.25
CA ASP A 20 25.99 -6.29 12.18
C ASP A 20 26.46 -7.74 12.10
N ALA A 21 26.76 -8.39 13.23
CA ALA A 21 27.09 -9.81 13.28
C ALA A 21 25.93 -10.70 12.78
N LEU A 22 24.69 -10.35 13.12
CA LEU A 22 23.51 -11.04 12.59
C LEU A 22 23.36 -10.84 11.07
N SER A 23 23.62 -9.62 10.58
CA SER A 23 23.61 -9.32 9.16
C SER A 23 24.64 -10.15 8.40
N GLU A 24 25.85 -10.28 8.93
CA GLU A 24 26.92 -11.10 8.34
C GLU A 24 26.53 -12.58 8.28
N ALA A 25 26.02 -13.12 9.39
CA ALA A 25 25.57 -14.51 9.46
C ALA A 25 24.46 -14.82 8.44
N LEU A 26 23.50 -13.92 8.27
CA LEU A 26 22.39 -14.10 7.32
C LEU A 26 22.80 -13.84 5.85
N SER A 27 23.86 -13.08 5.61
CA SER A 27 24.34 -12.73 4.27
C SER A 27 24.85 -13.92 3.46
N VAL A 28 25.09 -15.06 4.11
CA VAL A 28 25.41 -16.34 3.46
C VAL A 28 24.25 -16.86 2.59
N ILE A 29 23.00 -16.52 2.93
CA ILE A 29 21.81 -17.05 2.26
C ILE A 29 21.22 -16.02 1.27
N VAL A 30 21.17 -14.76 1.69
CA VAL A 30 20.49 -13.69 0.94
C VAL A 30 21.17 -12.35 1.22
N PRO A 31 21.25 -11.41 0.27
CA PRO A 31 21.79 -10.09 0.55
C PRO A 31 21.09 -9.43 1.75
N VAL A 32 21.86 -9.05 2.78
CA VAL A 32 21.34 -8.38 3.97
C VAL A 32 21.94 -6.98 4.10
N ARG A 33 21.12 -6.02 4.50
CA ARG A 33 21.53 -4.65 4.79
C ARG A 33 21.00 -4.23 6.15
N THR A 34 21.81 -3.53 6.95
CA THR A 34 21.34 -2.90 8.18
C THR A 34 20.84 -1.48 7.89
N THR A 35 19.92 -0.98 8.72
CA THR A 35 19.35 0.37 8.60
C THR A 35 19.03 0.94 9.98
N ALA A 36 19.23 2.25 10.13
CA ALA A 36 18.78 3.01 11.29
C ALA A 36 17.30 3.46 11.18
N ASN A 37 16.64 3.20 10.05
CA ASN A 37 15.26 3.63 9.80
C ASN A 37 14.37 2.46 9.34
N ILE A 38 14.36 1.37 10.11
CA ILE A 38 13.56 0.18 9.78
C ILE A 38 12.08 0.51 9.68
N MET A 39 11.57 1.40 10.54
CA MET A 39 10.18 1.83 10.52
C MET A 39 9.81 2.48 9.19
N GLY A 40 10.70 3.28 8.60
CA GLY A 40 10.52 3.85 7.27
C GLY A 40 10.42 2.80 6.16
N HIS A 41 11.22 1.73 6.23
CA HIS A 41 11.16 0.61 5.27
C HIS A 41 9.90 -0.23 5.43
N LEU A 42 9.51 -0.54 6.67
CA LEU A 42 8.29 -1.30 6.95
C LEU A 42 7.05 -0.53 6.49
N TYR A 43 6.98 0.77 6.77
CA TYR A 43 5.86 1.62 6.36
C TYR A 43 5.82 1.79 4.83
N SER A 44 6.97 1.90 4.17
CA SER A 44 7.08 1.92 2.70
C SER A 44 6.47 0.66 2.06
N LYS A 45 6.77 -0.52 2.63
CA LYS A 45 6.20 -1.80 2.19
C LYS A 45 4.71 -1.93 2.54
N LEU A 46 4.30 -1.42 3.70
CA LEU A 46 2.91 -1.34 4.12
C LEU A 46 2.04 -0.59 3.10
N ILE A 47 2.50 0.58 2.62
CA ILE A 47 1.77 1.37 1.61
C ILE A 47 1.53 0.53 0.34
N ILE A 48 2.57 -0.15 -0.15
CA ILE A 48 2.47 -0.97 -1.37
C ILE A 48 1.53 -2.15 -1.19
N ASN A 49 1.63 -2.84 -0.05
CA ASN A 49 0.72 -3.94 0.25
C ASN A 49 -0.73 -3.44 0.41
N SER A 50 -0.94 -2.29 1.05
CA SER A 50 -2.26 -1.67 1.23
C SER A 50 -2.93 -1.32 -0.11
N CYS A 51 -2.14 -1.09 -1.17
CA CYS A 51 -2.65 -0.93 -2.52
C CYS A 51 -2.78 -2.27 -3.26
N ILE A 52 -1.68 -3.00 -3.44
CA ILE A 52 -1.64 -4.19 -4.32
C ILE A 52 -2.40 -5.35 -3.69
N THR A 53 -2.13 -5.62 -2.41
CA THR A 53 -2.64 -6.80 -1.74
C THR A 53 -4.15 -6.69 -1.52
N SER A 54 -4.58 -5.55 -0.99
CA SER A 54 -5.98 -5.29 -0.64
C SER A 54 -6.86 -5.07 -1.86
N LEU A 55 -6.45 -4.25 -2.85
CA LEU A 55 -7.26 -4.06 -4.05
C LEU A 55 -7.37 -5.36 -4.87
N GLY A 56 -6.32 -6.19 -4.90
CA GLY A 56 -6.39 -7.51 -5.52
C GLY A 56 -7.38 -8.45 -4.83
N ALA A 57 -7.48 -8.39 -3.50
CA ALA A 57 -8.47 -9.15 -2.73
C ALA A 57 -9.92 -8.66 -2.98
N VAL A 58 -10.10 -7.36 -3.19
CA VAL A 58 -11.42 -6.77 -3.48
C VAL A 58 -11.93 -7.17 -4.87
N CYS A 59 -11.06 -7.28 -5.89
CA CYS A 59 -11.49 -7.48 -7.28
C CYS A 59 -11.17 -8.81 -7.93
N GLY A 60 -10.30 -9.63 -7.34
CA GLY A 60 -9.94 -10.94 -7.90
C GLY A 60 -9.01 -10.89 -9.11
N LEU A 61 -8.56 -9.70 -9.53
CA LEU A 61 -7.73 -9.53 -10.72
C LEU A 61 -6.24 -9.64 -10.42
N TYR A 62 -5.47 -10.02 -11.44
CA TYR A 62 -4.02 -9.82 -11.43
C TYR A 62 -3.68 -8.32 -11.47
N LEU A 63 -2.53 -7.95 -10.91
CA LEU A 63 -2.09 -6.56 -10.81
C LEU A 63 -2.10 -5.82 -12.14
N GLY A 64 -1.73 -6.49 -13.23
CA GLY A 64 -1.74 -5.88 -14.57
C GLY A 64 -3.12 -5.44 -15.01
N ASP A 65 -4.11 -6.33 -14.87
CA ASP A 65 -5.49 -6.07 -15.29
C ASP A 65 -6.16 -5.05 -14.37
N MET A 66 -5.93 -5.18 -13.06
CA MET A 66 -6.39 -4.22 -12.06
C MET A 66 -5.96 -2.78 -12.39
N LEU A 67 -4.68 -2.58 -12.74
CA LEU A 67 -4.14 -1.25 -13.02
C LEU A 67 -4.46 -0.71 -14.42
N ARG A 68 -5.13 -1.48 -15.29
CA ARG A 68 -5.74 -0.94 -16.53
C ARG A 68 -6.97 -0.10 -16.23
N ILE A 69 -7.68 -0.39 -15.15
CA ILE A 69 -8.91 0.30 -14.75
C ILE A 69 -8.58 1.67 -14.14
N ARG A 70 -9.09 2.75 -14.75
CA ARG A 70 -8.78 4.12 -14.30
C ARG A 70 -9.27 4.40 -12.88
N LYS A 71 -10.47 3.94 -12.52
CA LYS A 71 -11.04 4.09 -11.18
C LYS A 71 -10.15 3.44 -10.12
N VAL A 72 -9.66 2.24 -10.37
CA VAL A 72 -8.72 1.55 -9.47
C VAL A 72 -7.41 2.30 -9.31
N ARG A 73 -6.84 2.86 -10.38
CA ARG A 73 -5.63 3.70 -10.24
C ARG A 73 -5.87 4.94 -9.40
N ARG A 74 -7.07 5.54 -9.42
CA ARG A 74 -7.40 6.66 -8.55
C ARG A 74 -7.45 6.22 -7.09
N ILE A 75 -8.16 5.13 -6.80
CA ILE A 75 -8.21 4.52 -5.46
C ILE A 75 -6.79 4.20 -4.96
N PHE A 76 -5.94 3.66 -5.83
CA PHE A 76 -4.52 3.40 -5.53
C PHE A 76 -3.78 4.67 -5.09
N ILE A 77 -3.99 5.80 -5.79
CA ILE A 77 -3.38 7.09 -5.44
C ILE A 77 -3.92 7.61 -4.10
N GLU A 78 -5.23 7.50 -3.85
CA GLU A 78 -5.83 7.94 -2.58
C GLU A 78 -5.33 7.11 -1.38
N ILE A 79 -5.21 5.78 -1.53
CA ILE A 79 -4.63 4.92 -0.48
C ILE A 79 -3.22 5.40 -0.12
N ILE A 80 -2.38 5.69 -1.13
CA ILE A 80 -1.03 6.23 -0.92
C ILE A 80 -1.11 7.57 -0.20
N ARG A 81 -1.99 8.48 -0.65
CA ARG A 81 -2.12 9.83 -0.06
C ARG A 81 -2.48 9.74 1.41
N GLU A 82 -3.53 9.00 1.77
CA GLU A 82 -3.96 8.79 3.14
C GLU A 82 -2.85 8.20 4.01
N ALA A 83 -2.17 7.16 3.51
CA ALA A 83 -1.09 6.52 4.26
C ALA A 83 0.13 7.44 4.46
N VAL A 84 0.47 8.27 3.46
CA VAL A 84 1.53 9.29 3.59
C VAL A 84 1.13 10.36 4.61
N THR A 85 -0.10 10.84 4.58
CA THR A 85 -0.61 11.82 5.56
C THR A 85 -0.55 11.28 6.99
N VAL A 86 -0.92 10.01 7.20
CA VAL A 86 -0.79 9.35 8.51
C VAL A 86 0.68 9.24 8.93
N ALA A 87 1.57 8.85 8.01
CA ALA A 87 3.00 8.75 8.29
C ALA A 87 3.61 10.10 8.70
N ASP A 88 3.22 11.18 8.03
CA ASP A 88 3.67 12.53 8.35
C ASP A 88 3.28 12.91 9.78
N LYS A 89 2.05 12.58 10.21
CA LYS A 89 1.59 12.83 11.59
C LYS A 89 2.25 11.93 12.63
N MET A 90 2.62 10.71 12.26
CA MET A 90 3.40 9.79 13.11
C MET A 90 4.89 10.16 13.18
N GLY A 91 5.36 11.12 12.39
CA GLY A 91 6.80 11.45 12.29
C GLY A 91 7.63 10.36 11.59
N ILE A 92 7.00 9.49 10.80
CA ILE A 92 7.70 8.40 10.10
C ILE A 92 8.36 8.94 8.82
N ARG A 93 9.68 8.83 8.75
CA ARG A 93 10.43 9.06 7.51
C ARG A 93 10.30 7.86 6.58
N ILE A 94 9.30 7.87 5.70
CA ILE A 94 9.09 6.81 4.71
C ILE A 94 10.30 6.69 3.77
N GLU A 95 10.81 5.47 3.61
CA GLU A 95 11.92 5.15 2.71
C GLU A 95 11.47 4.89 1.27
N VAL A 96 12.37 5.09 0.31
CA VAL A 96 12.10 4.87 -1.11
C VAL A 96 11.86 3.38 -1.38
N PHE A 97 10.65 3.02 -1.81
CA PHE A 97 10.30 1.62 -2.04
C PHE A 97 11.11 1.03 -3.20
N GLY A 98 11.83 -0.06 -2.93
CA GLY A 98 12.68 -0.76 -3.91
C GLY A 98 13.72 0.14 -4.58
N GLY A 99 14.13 1.24 -3.92
CA GLY A 99 15.06 2.23 -4.45
C GLY A 99 14.54 3.02 -5.66
N ARG A 100 13.24 2.95 -5.98
CA ARG A 100 12.67 3.57 -7.20
C ARG A 100 11.43 4.43 -6.97
N LEU A 101 10.60 4.09 -5.98
CA LEU A 101 9.34 4.79 -5.74
C LEU A 101 9.40 5.60 -4.43
N ASP A 102 9.51 6.91 -4.60
CA ASP A 102 9.35 7.89 -3.52
C ASP A 102 7.89 8.36 -3.51
N PHE A 103 7.16 8.09 -2.44
CA PHE A 103 5.73 8.39 -2.35
C PHE A 103 5.43 9.90 -2.32
N ARG A 104 6.30 10.72 -1.71
CA ARG A 104 6.08 12.17 -1.67
C ARG A 104 6.33 12.79 -3.04
N LYS A 105 7.38 12.37 -3.75
CA LYS A 105 7.62 12.77 -5.15
C LYS A 105 6.57 12.20 -6.12
N PHE A 106 6.00 11.05 -5.79
CA PHE A 106 4.88 10.49 -6.56
C PHE A 106 3.63 11.37 -6.42
N LEU A 107 3.29 11.78 -5.20
CA LEU A 107 2.12 12.61 -4.92
C LEU A 107 2.31 14.09 -5.30
N SER A 108 3.56 14.56 -5.46
CA SER A 108 3.84 15.97 -5.75
C SER A 108 3.24 16.46 -7.07
N GLY A 109 2.95 17.75 -7.10
CA GLY A 109 2.36 18.45 -8.24
C GLY A 109 0.84 18.32 -8.31
N THR A 110 0.21 19.39 -8.79
CA THR A 110 -1.25 19.51 -8.96
C THR A 110 -1.61 19.59 -10.44
N GLY A 111 -2.90 19.46 -10.75
CA GLY A 111 -3.40 19.58 -12.12
C GLY A 111 -3.18 18.34 -13.01
N PHE A 112 -3.53 18.49 -14.28
CA PHE A 112 -3.65 17.40 -15.24
C PHE A 112 -2.31 16.70 -15.54
N ILE A 113 -1.21 17.44 -15.65
CA ILE A 113 0.12 16.89 -15.95
C ILE A 113 0.59 15.96 -14.83
N ALA A 114 0.44 16.40 -13.58
CA ALA A 114 0.80 15.58 -12.42
C ALA A 114 -0.05 14.30 -12.35
N GLU A 115 -1.34 14.41 -12.68
CA GLU A 115 -2.26 13.27 -12.71
C GLU A 115 -1.91 12.27 -13.82
N PHE A 116 -1.57 12.77 -15.02
CA PHE A 116 -1.13 11.93 -16.12
C PHE A 116 0.15 11.18 -15.76
N ARG A 117 1.14 11.86 -15.16
CA ARG A 117 2.38 11.26 -14.66
C ARG A 117 2.11 10.15 -13.65
N ARG A 118 1.26 10.39 -12.65
CA ARG A 118 0.90 9.39 -11.62
C ARG A 118 0.27 8.15 -12.24
N HIS A 119 -0.71 8.33 -13.12
CA HIS A 119 -1.36 7.22 -13.82
C HIS A 119 -0.41 6.47 -14.76
N GLY A 120 0.49 7.18 -15.45
CA GLY A 120 1.50 6.60 -16.31
C GLY A 120 2.44 5.68 -15.53
N LEU A 121 2.96 6.14 -14.39
CA LEU A 121 3.82 5.32 -13.52
C LEU A 121 3.09 4.08 -13.00
N ILE A 122 1.85 4.23 -12.53
CA ILE A 122 1.04 3.08 -12.08
C ILE A 122 0.82 2.08 -13.22
N ARG A 123 0.53 2.53 -14.45
CA ARG A 123 0.42 1.63 -15.61
C ARG A 123 1.72 0.90 -15.91
N LEU A 124 2.86 1.56 -15.78
CA LEU A 124 4.17 0.93 -15.98
C LEU A 124 4.42 -0.16 -14.94
N ILE A 125 4.09 0.09 -13.67
CA ILE A 125 4.16 -0.91 -12.59
C ILE A 125 3.23 -2.09 -12.91
N GLY A 126 1.98 -1.82 -13.28
CA GLY A 126 1.02 -2.85 -13.68
C GLY A 126 1.50 -3.68 -14.86
N PHE A 127 2.13 -3.06 -15.86
CA PHE A 127 2.72 -3.78 -16.98
C PHE A 127 3.90 -4.67 -16.55
N LYS A 128 4.84 -4.12 -15.77
CA LYS A 128 6.03 -4.84 -15.29
C LYS A 128 5.69 -6.06 -14.43
N TYR A 129 4.68 -5.94 -13.58
CA TYR A 129 4.25 -6.98 -12.65
C TYR A 129 2.88 -7.58 -13.04
N ARG A 130 2.58 -7.64 -14.34
CA ARG A 130 1.23 -7.96 -14.86
C ARG A 130 0.63 -9.28 -14.40
N ARG A 131 1.46 -10.29 -14.11
CA ARG A 131 1.03 -11.63 -13.66
C ARG A 131 1.03 -11.78 -12.13
N LEU A 132 1.29 -10.70 -11.38
CA LEU A 132 1.31 -10.76 -9.92
C LEU A 132 -0.12 -10.90 -9.39
N LYS A 133 -0.36 -11.97 -8.63
CA LYS A 133 -1.59 -12.21 -7.87
C LYS A 133 -1.35 -11.82 -6.41
N SER A 134 -2.28 -11.12 -5.77
CA SER A 134 -2.07 -10.70 -4.37
C SER A 134 -2.06 -11.88 -3.40
N SER A 135 -1.35 -11.72 -2.29
CA SER A 135 -1.31 -12.73 -1.20
C SER A 135 -2.65 -12.85 -0.48
N SER A 136 -3.39 -11.76 -0.28
CA SER A 136 -4.72 -11.79 0.32
C SER A 136 -5.74 -12.49 -0.59
N LEU A 137 -5.72 -12.26 -1.90
CA LEU A 137 -6.57 -13.01 -2.83
C LEU A 137 -6.28 -14.51 -2.76
N GLN A 138 -5.02 -14.91 -2.79
CA GLN A 138 -4.62 -16.31 -2.60
C GLN A 138 -5.03 -16.89 -1.24
N SER A 139 -5.11 -16.06 -0.20
CA SER A 139 -5.55 -16.48 1.13
C SER A 139 -7.05 -16.71 1.17
N LEU A 140 -7.83 -15.79 0.59
CA LEU A 140 -9.28 -15.89 0.44
C LEU A 140 -9.69 -17.11 -0.40
N GLU A 141 -9.00 -17.37 -1.52
CA GLU A 141 -9.24 -18.57 -2.35
C GLU A 141 -8.99 -19.88 -1.59
N ARG A 142 -8.12 -19.85 -0.57
CA ARG A 142 -7.85 -20.98 0.33
C ARG A 142 -8.74 -20.98 1.56
N GLY A 143 -9.75 -20.10 1.64
CA GLY A 143 -10.65 -19.98 2.78
C GLY A 143 -9.98 -19.46 4.06
N LYS A 144 -8.85 -18.76 3.95
CA LYS A 144 -8.14 -18.16 5.08
C LYS A 144 -8.46 -16.67 5.21
N LYS A 145 -8.37 -16.16 6.44
CA LYS A 145 -8.40 -14.71 6.70
C LYS A 145 -7.21 -14.00 6.06
N THR A 146 -7.39 -12.73 5.76
CA THR A 146 -6.37 -11.84 5.20
C THR A 146 -5.61 -11.10 6.29
N GLU A 147 -4.60 -10.33 5.90
CA GLU A 147 -3.83 -9.45 6.80
C GLU A 147 -4.41 -8.02 6.85
N ILE A 148 -5.67 -7.81 6.45
CA ILE A 148 -6.22 -6.47 6.19
C ILE A 148 -6.10 -5.51 7.37
N ASP A 149 -6.30 -6.00 8.60
CA ASP A 149 -6.17 -5.23 9.84
C ASP A 149 -4.75 -4.71 10.07
N TYR A 150 -3.73 -5.42 9.56
CA TYR A 150 -2.33 -5.04 9.66
C TYR A 150 -1.85 -4.25 8.43
N LEU A 151 -2.69 -4.15 7.39
CA LEU A 151 -2.45 -3.37 6.18
C LEU A 151 -3.19 -2.03 6.25
N ASN A 152 -4.30 -1.90 5.52
CA ASN A 152 -5.12 -0.70 5.54
C ASN A 152 -5.69 -0.44 6.95
N GLY A 153 -6.00 -1.50 7.72
CA GLY A 153 -6.45 -1.37 9.10
C GLY A 153 -5.43 -0.69 10.01
N TYR A 154 -4.13 -0.91 9.79
CA TYR A 154 -3.07 -0.22 10.53
C TYR A 154 -3.07 1.28 10.23
N VAL A 155 -3.30 1.67 8.97
CA VAL A 155 -3.44 3.07 8.56
C VAL A 155 -4.67 3.70 9.23
N VAL A 156 -5.82 3.01 9.20
CA VAL A 156 -7.07 3.45 9.85
C VAL A 156 -6.88 3.65 11.36
N TYR A 157 -6.33 2.64 12.04
CA TYR A 157 -6.09 2.67 13.47
C TYR A 157 -5.19 3.85 13.88
N ASN A 158 -4.11 4.10 13.14
CA ASN A 158 -3.23 5.23 13.45
C ASN A 158 -3.85 6.58 13.06
N ALA A 159 -4.60 6.66 11.97
CA ALA A 159 -5.33 7.88 11.59
C ALA A 159 -6.29 8.35 12.69
N MET A 160 -7.02 7.41 13.31
CA MET A 160 -7.94 7.70 14.42
C MET A 160 -7.24 8.35 15.61
N LYS A 161 -6.01 7.93 15.96
CA LYS A 161 -5.23 8.53 17.06
C LYS A 161 -4.92 10.01 16.84
N TYR A 162 -4.91 10.47 15.59
CA TYR A 162 -4.59 11.83 15.20
C TYR A 162 -5.80 12.58 14.61
N ASN A 163 -7.02 12.04 14.75
CA ASN A 163 -8.25 12.60 14.18
C ASN A 163 -8.16 12.89 12.66
N LEU A 164 -7.50 11.99 11.91
CA LEU A 164 -7.37 12.10 10.46
C LEU A 164 -8.42 11.23 9.77
N ALA A 165 -9.04 11.79 8.73
CA ALA A 165 -9.90 11.02 7.85
C ALA A 165 -9.06 10.19 6.87
N VAL A 166 -9.23 8.87 6.87
CA VAL A 166 -8.67 7.95 5.86
C VAL A 166 -9.76 7.11 5.20
N PRO A 167 -10.74 7.78 4.57
CA PRO A 167 -11.98 7.17 4.13
C PRO A 167 -11.81 6.05 3.08
N VAL A 168 -10.78 6.09 2.23
CA VAL A 168 -10.53 5.02 1.26
C VAL A 168 -9.99 3.78 1.95
N ASN A 169 -9.01 3.94 2.84
CA ASN A 169 -8.49 2.81 3.62
C ASN A 169 -9.59 2.17 4.46
N SER A 170 -10.47 2.95 5.10
CA SER A 170 -11.61 2.43 5.87
C SER A 170 -12.56 1.58 5.01
N VAL A 171 -12.99 2.10 3.85
CA VAL A 171 -13.89 1.36 2.95
C VAL A 171 -13.26 0.05 2.47
N ILE A 172 -11.96 0.05 2.17
CA ILE A 172 -11.25 -1.16 1.74
C ILE A 172 -11.19 -2.21 2.86
N VAL A 173 -10.98 -1.79 4.12
CA VAL A 173 -11.03 -2.68 5.28
C VAL A 173 -12.41 -3.33 5.40
N ASP A 174 -13.46 -2.51 5.37
CA ASP A 174 -14.83 -2.98 5.51
C ASP A 174 -15.21 -3.97 4.39
N MET A 175 -14.89 -3.65 3.14
CA MET A 175 -15.16 -4.53 2.00
C MET A 175 -14.46 -5.89 2.13
N ILE A 176 -13.22 -5.91 2.62
CA ILE A 176 -12.49 -7.17 2.79
C ILE A 176 -13.07 -7.98 3.95
N HIS A 177 -13.50 -7.34 5.05
CA HIS A 177 -14.24 -8.04 6.11
C HIS A 177 -15.57 -8.61 5.63
N GLU A 178 -16.29 -7.89 4.75
CA GLU A 178 -17.49 -8.41 4.09
C GLU A 178 -17.18 -9.62 3.20
N ILE A 179 -16.06 -9.59 2.46
CA ILE A 179 -15.59 -10.71 1.66
C ILE A 179 -15.21 -11.92 2.53
N GLU A 180 -14.45 -11.71 3.60
CA GLU A 180 -14.07 -12.77 4.55
C GLU A 180 -15.27 -13.44 5.20
N SER A 181 -16.33 -12.67 5.47
CA SER A 181 -17.59 -13.15 6.02
C SER A 181 -18.59 -13.64 4.95
N LYS A 182 -18.18 -13.68 3.68
CA LYS A 182 -19.00 -14.10 2.51
C LYS A 182 -20.28 -13.26 2.30
N LYS A 183 -20.31 -12.03 2.82
CA LYS A 183 -21.39 -11.06 2.59
C LYS A 183 -21.22 -10.30 1.28
N ARG A 184 -20.01 -10.30 0.73
CA ARG A 184 -19.64 -9.67 -0.54
C ARG A 184 -18.83 -10.64 -1.38
N GLU A 185 -19.10 -10.68 -2.68
CA GLU A 185 -18.32 -11.46 -3.63
C GLU A 185 -17.05 -10.71 -4.07
N ILE A 186 -15.99 -11.46 -4.40
CA ILE A 186 -14.76 -10.90 -4.95
C ILE A 186 -14.99 -10.59 -6.42
N THR A 187 -15.11 -9.31 -6.76
CA THR A 187 -15.44 -8.91 -8.14
C THR A 187 -14.99 -7.49 -8.48
N PRO A 188 -14.61 -7.19 -9.74
CA PRO A 188 -14.18 -5.83 -10.14
C PRO A 188 -15.24 -4.73 -9.92
N GLU A 189 -16.52 -5.10 -9.90
CA GLU A 189 -17.67 -4.23 -9.70
C GLU A 189 -17.70 -3.62 -8.30
N ASN A 190 -16.96 -4.19 -7.32
CA ASN A 190 -16.79 -3.61 -6.00
C ASN A 190 -16.21 -2.18 -6.07
N PHE A 191 -15.45 -1.84 -7.11
CA PHE A 191 -14.96 -0.46 -7.29
C PHE A 191 -16.03 0.51 -7.79
N SER A 192 -17.18 0.02 -8.27
CA SER A 192 -18.34 0.83 -8.64
C SER A 192 -19.22 1.20 -7.45
N ASP A 193 -18.92 0.69 -6.24
CA ASP A 193 -19.62 1.03 -5.00
C ASP A 193 -19.61 2.56 -4.75
N LYS A 194 -20.76 3.09 -4.32
CA LYS A 194 -20.97 4.52 -4.06
C LYS A 194 -20.02 5.07 -3.01
N SER A 195 -19.52 4.20 -2.13
CA SER A 195 -18.50 4.53 -1.13
C SER A 195 -17.23 5.14 -1.76
N PHE A 196 -16.98 4.87 -3.05
CA PHE A 196 -15.88 5.44 -3.81
C PHE A 196 -16.23 6.71 -4.61
N ASP A 197 -17.50 7.11 -4.70
CA ASP A 197 -17.91 8.19 -5.60
C ASP A 197 -17.42 9.57 -5.17
N ARG A 198 -17.24 9.76 -3.87
CA ARG A 198 -16.57 10.94 -3.29
C ARG A 198 -15.12 11.13 -3.78
N PHE A 199 -14.51 10.13 -4.40
CA PHE A 199 -13.15 10.18 -4.96
C PHE A 199 -13.12 10.26 -6.50
N ASN A 200 -14.30 10.36 -7.15
CA ASN A 200 -14.37 10.52 -8.61
C ASN A 200 -14.03 11.96 -9.06
N GLY A 201 -14.21 12.95 -8.18
CA GLY A 201 -13.89 14.35 -8.42
C GLY A 201 -12.43 14.66 -8.10
N GLY A 202 -11.62 14.96 -9.12
CA GLY A 202 -10.24 15.38 -8.90
C GLY A 202 -10.16 16.67 -8.08
N PHE A 203 -9.22 16.71 -7.13
CA PHE A 203 -8.68 17.87 -6.40
C PHE A 203 -9.63 18.87 -5.70
N GLN A 204 -10.95 18.82 -5.88
CA GLN A 204 -11.88 19.84 -5.35
C GLN A 204 -12.66 19.43 -4.09
N ALA A 205 -12.70 18.15 -3.71
CA ALA A 205 -13.61 17.69 -2.66
C ALA A 205 -13.03 17.67 -1.22
N ILE A 206 -11.76 18.06 -0.99
CA ILE A 206 -11.10 17.90 0.32
C ILE A 206 -10.76 19.26 0.99
N MET A 207 -11.08 20.40 0.37
CA MET A 207 -10.82 21.73 0.96
C MET A 207 -12.05 22.36 1.66
N HIS A 208 -13.17 21.65 1.74
CA HIS A 208 -14.35 22.12 2.47
C HIS A 208 -14.95 20.96 3.26
N ASN A 209 -14.40 20.73 4.45
CA ASN A 209 -15.13 20.36 5.68
C ASN A 209 -14.16 20.34 6.85
#